data_AF-A0A9P7DGH5-F1
#
_entry.id   AF-A0A9P7DGH5-F1
#
_cell.length_a   1.000
_cell.length_b   1.000
_cell.length_c   1.000
_cell.angle_alpha   90.00
_cell.angle_beta   90.00
_cell.angle_gamma   90.00
#
_symmetry.space_group_name_H-M   'P 1'
#
loop_
_entity.id
_entity.type
_entity.pdbx_description
1 polymer ?
#
loop_
_entity_poly.entity_id
_entity_poly.type
_entity_poly.pdbx_seq_one_letter_code
_entity_poly.pdbx_strand_id
1 'polypeptide(L)'
;MSVGEKQHYALALIKKLFDNLPTDMTVGLLYDIGFFHAYGHQWACQIIYHPRKCEGFGLSDGEGCECLWSALKHLIAPLRVSGFHQRLFVLNTQVRHLNEKNLSLYGNWLIRRWNNCIKKKSTATQALRMEIAS
;
A
#
# COMPACT_ATOMS: atom_id res chain seq x y z
N MET A 1 -17.29 2.97 3.36
CA MET A 1 -15.89 3.41 3.17
C MET A 1 -15.03 2.18 2.95
N SER A 2 -14.57 1.92 1.73
CA SER A 2 -13.62 0.84 1.47
C SER A 2 -12.32 1.15 2.23
N VAL A 3 -11.90 0.20 3.03
CA VAL A 3 -10.65 0.26 3.78
C VAL A 3 -9.54 0.00 2.75
N GLY A 4 -8.92 1.07 2.26
CA GLY A 4 -7.81 1.01 1.31
C GLY A 4 -6.64 0.18 1.84
N GLU A 5 -5.70 -0.11 0.95
CA GLU A 5 -4.66 -1.11 1.19
C GLU A 5 -3.80 -0.83 2.42
N LYS A 6 -3.68 -1.85 3.26
CA LYS A 6 -2.94 -1.76 4.51
C LYS A 6 -1.45 -2.02 4.25
N GLN A 7 -0.61 -1.03 4.53
CA GLN A 7 0.83 -0.98 4.21
C GLN A 7 1.75 -1.99 4.95
N HIS A 8 1.21 -2.86 5.81
CA HIS A 8 2.04 -3.74 6.65
C HIS A 8 2.87 -4.74 5.86
N TYR A 9 2.34 -5.19 4.72
CA TYR A 9 3.00 -6.23 3.93
C TYR A 9 4.28 -5.70 3.29
N ALA A 10 4.24 -4.52 2.69
CA ALA A 10 5.41 -3.98 2.05
C ALA A 10 6.41 -3.40 3.08
N LEU A 11 5.99 -2.94 4.26
CA LEU A 11 6.93 -2.69 5.38
C LEU A 11 7.61 -3.97 5.90
N ALA A 12 6.88 -5.09 6.03
CA ALA A 12 7.44 -6.37 6.45
C ALA A 12 8.43 -6.94 5.41
N LEU A 13 8.10 -6.81 4.12
CA LEU A 13 9.00 -7.19 3.02
C LEU A 13 10.24 -6.30 2.97
N ILE A 14 10.10 -4.99 3.19
CA ILE A 14 11.24 -4.06 3.28
C ILE A 14 12.13 -4.43 4.45
N LYS A 15 11.54 -4.69 5.63
CA LYS A 15 12.33 -5.12 6.79
C LYS A 15 13.09 -6.40 6.49
N LYS A 16 12.43 -7.40 5.90
CA LYS A 16 13.07 -8.65 5.50
C LYS A 16 14.16 -8.43 4.45
N LEU A 17 13.97 -7.49 3.52
CA LEU A 17 14.98 -7.11 2.53
C LEU A 17 16.22 -6.50 3.21
N PHE A 18 16.04 -5.55 4.13
CA PHE A 18 17.15 -4.96 4.88
C PHE A 18 17.86 -5.96 5.81
N ASP A 19 17.14 -6.95 6.37
CA ASP A 19 17.76 -8.05 7.15
C ASP A 19 18.68 -8.95 6.29
N ASN A 20 18.56 -8.89 4.96
CA ASN A 20 19.34 -9.69 4.00
C ASN A 20 20.33 -8.85 3.17
N LEU A 21 20.48 -7.55 3.47
CA LEU A 21 21.40 -6.67 2.76
C LEU A 21 22.52 -6.19 3.69
N PRO A 22 23.70 -5.84 3.13
CA PRO A 22 24.77 -5.21 3.89
C PRO A 22 24.30 -3.91 4.56
N THR A 23 24.73 -3.66 5.80
CA THR A 23 24.30 -2.50 6.59
C THR A 23 24.78 -1.14 6.04
N ASP A 24 25.77 -1.15 5.16
CA ASP A 24 26.32 0.00 4.44
C ASP A 24 25.64 0.24 3.08
N MET A 25 24.75 -0.65 2.64
CA MET A 25 24.05 -0.52 1.36
C MET A 25 22.92 0.51 1.46
N THR A 26 23.01 1.54 0.62
CA THR A 26 21.93 2.53 0.48
C THR A 26 20.89 2.02 -0.52
N VAL A 27 19.70 1.65 -0.02
CA VAL A 27 18.57 1.19 -0.85
C VAL A 27 17.53 2.30 -0.97
N GLY A 28 17.33 2.80 -2.19
CA GLY A 28 16.22 3.69 -2.51
C GLY A 28 14.94 2.90 -2.75
N LEU A 29 13.96 3.03 -1.87
CA LEU A 29 12.64 2.39 -2.01
C LEU A 29 11.61 3.42 -2.46
N LEU A 30 11.20 3.34 -3.73
CA LEU A 30 9.99 4.00 -4.21
C LEU A 30 8.77 3.20 -3.74
N TYR A 31 8.38 3.45 -2.50
CA TYR A 31 7.19 2.85 -1.92
C TYR A 31 5.93 3.49 -2.46
N ASP A 32 5.23 2.75 -3.31
CA ASP A 32 3.86 2.97 -3.76
C ASP A 32 3.48 4.45 -3.97
N ILE A 33 4.29 5.14 -4.77
CA ILE A 33 3.91 6.42 -5.37
C ILE A 33 2.99 6.17 -6.58
N GLY A 34 2.40 4.97 -6.75
CA GLY A 34 1.66 4.62 -7.95
C GLY A 34 0.52 5.60 -8.25
N PHE A 35 -0.36 5.82 -7.26
CA PHE A 35 -1.48 6.75 -7.43
C PHE A 35 -1.12 8.21 -7.14
N PHE A 36 -0.24 8.46 -6.15
CA PHE A 36 0.27 9.80 -5.84
C PHE A 36 1.01 10.46 -7.02
N HIS A 37 1.80 9.69 -7.78
CA HIS A 37 2.55 10.21 -8.93
C HIS A 37 1.64 10.39 -10.14
N ALA A 38 0.66 9.50 -10.32
CA ALA A 38 -0.22 9.51 -11.48
C ALA A 38 -1.26 10.63 -11.44
N TYR A 39 -1.73 11.06 -10.25
CA TYR A 39 -2.54 12.28 -10.11
C TYR A 39 -1.70 13.57 -10.05
N GLY A 40 -0.47 13.50 -9.55
CA GLY A 40 0.36 14.67 -9.31
C GLY A 40 1.05 15.26 -10.55
N HIS A 41 1.33 14.45 -11.57
CA HIS A 41 2.11 14.89 -12.72
C HIS A 41 1.33 14.92 -14.04
N GLN A 42 0.88 13.78 -14.58
CA GLN A 42 0.21 13.71 -15.90
C GLN A 42 -0.68 12.46 -16.04
N TRP A 43 -1.79 12.57 -16.77
CA TRP A 43 -2.70 11.45 -17.05
C TRP A 43 -2.01 10.23 -17.68
N ALA A 44 -0.99 10.46 -18.52
CA ALA A 44 -0.21 9.38 -19.14
C ALA A 44 0.46 8.45 -18.11
N CYS A 45 0.84 8.96 -16.95
CA CYS A 45 1.42 8.17 -15.86
C CYS A 45 0.41 7.15 -15.31
N GLN A 46 -0.90 7.45 -15.31
CA GLN A 46 -1.93 6.47 -14.92
C GLN A 46 -1.97 5.29 -15.87
N ILE A 47 -1.73 5.49 -17.16
CA ILE A 47 -1.75 4.41 -18.14
C ILE A 47 -0.53 3.51 -18.00
N ILE A 48 0.64 4.10 -17.73
CA ILE A 48 1.92 3.38 -17.70
C ILE A 48 2.09 2.66 -16.36
N TYR A 49 1.79 3.33 -15.25
CA TYR A 49 2.09 2.86 -13.90
C TYR A 49 0.86 2.38 -13.13
N HIS A 50 -0.25 2.08 -13.82
CA HIS A 50 -1.44 1.55 -13.18
C HIS A 50 -1.10 0.25 -12.42
N PRO A 51 -1.46 0.09 -11.13
CA PRO A 51 -1.18 -1.13 -10.36
C PRO A 51 -1.62 -2.43 -11.07
N ARG A 52 -2.76 -2.39 -11.78
CA ARG A 52 -3.25 -3.55 -12.56
C ARG A 52 -2.42 -3.93 -13.80
N LYS A 53 -1.49 -3.07 -14.23
CA LYS A 53 -0.60 -3.31 -15.37
C LYS A 53 0.82 -3.69 -14.93
N CYS A 54 1.12 -3.50 -13.64
CA CYS A 54 2.41 -3.84 -13.06
C CYS A 54 2.33 -5.23 -12.42
N GLU A 55 3.26 -6.12 -12.80
CA GLU A 55 3.37 -7.43 -12.17
C GLU A 55 3.72 -7.27 -10.68
N GLY A 56 3.19 -8.16 -9.83
CA GLY A 56 3.41 -8.14 -8.38
C GLY A 56 2.36 -7.37 -7.55
N PHE A 57 1.56 -6.48 -8.16
CA PHE A 57 0.49 -5.76 -7.45
C PHE A 57 -0.78 -6.60 -7.21
N GLY A 58 -1.06 -7.59 -8.07
CA GLY A 58 -2.25 -8.43 -7.94
C GLY A 58 -3.56 -7.62 -8.01
N LEU A 59 -4.42 -7.73 -6.99
CA LEU A 59 -5.67 -6.96 -6.89
C LEU A 59 -5.54 -5.69 -6.02
N SER A 60 -4.30 -5.24 -5.83
CA SER A 60 -3.98 -3.96 -5.20
C SER A 60 -4.58 -2.79 -5.98
N ASP A 61 -5.17 -1.84 -5.24
CA ASP A 61 -5.58 -0.54 -5.77
C ASP A 61 -4.48 0.52 -5.61
N GLY A 62 -3.40 0.21 -4.86
CA GLY A 62 -2.27 1.11 -4.67
C GLY A 62 -2.59 2.31 -3.77
N GLU A 63 -3.71 2.28 -3.05
CA GLU A 63 -4.17 3.40 -2.21
C GLU A 63 -3.46 3.45 -0.84
N GLY A 64 -2.49 2.57 -0.58
CA GLY A 64 -1.90 2.43 0.74
C GLY A 64 -1.24 3.71 1.24
N CYS A 65 -0.50 4.40 0.37
CA CYS A 65 0.08 5.70 0.67
C CYS A 65 -1.01 6.77 0.91
N GLU A 66 -2.08 6.79 0.12
CA GLU A 66 -3.15 7.79 0.24
C GLU A 66 -3.91 7.63 1.56
N CYS A 67 -4.14 6.38 1.96
CA CYS A 67 -4.73 6.05 3.25
C CYS A 67 -3.85 6.49 4.42
N LEU A 68 -2.53 6.23 4.36
CA LEU A 68 -1.59 6.70 5.38
C LEU A 68 -1.58 8.23 5.45
N TRP A 69 -1.46 8.89 4.30
CA TRP A 69 -1.46 10.36 4.23
C TRP A 69 -2.75 10.94 4.81
N SER A 70 -3.90 10.38 4.46
CA SER A 70 -5.21 10.80 5.00
C SER A 70 -5.27 10.66 6.52
N ALA A 71 -4.66 9.62 7.09
CA ALA A 71 -4.55 9.45 8.54
C ALA A 71 -3.59 10.47 9.19
N LEU A 72 -2.50 10.84 8.51
CA LEU A 72 -1.49 11.76 9.02
C LEU A 72 -1.79 13.25 8.75
N LYS A 73 -2.72 13.59 7.85
CA LYS A 73 -2.95 14.97 7.38
C LYS A 73 -3.22 15.98 8.48
N HIS A 74 -3.85 15.55 9.58
CA HIS A 74 -4.17 16.41 10.72
C HIS A 74 -2.91 16.92 11.44
N LEU A 75 -1.77 16.25 11.27
CA LEU A 75 -0.48 16.63 11.85
C LEU A 75 0.24 17.73 11.05
N ILE A 76 -0.20 18.03 9.82
CA ILE A 76 0.51 18.99 8.94
C ILE A 76 0.57 20.39 9.58
N ALA A 77 -0.57 20.89 10.04
CA ALA A 77 -0.65 22.23 10.65
C ALA A 77 0.22 22.35 11.93
N PRO A 78 0.10 21.47 12.94
CA PRO A 78 0.93 21.58 14.14
C PRO A 78 2.42 21.32 13.89
N LEU A 79 2.77 20.40 12.98
CA LEU A 79 4.16 20.05 12.72
C LEU A 79 4.90 21.05 11.81
N ARG A 80 4.18 21.93 11.11
CA ARG A 80 4.77 22.98 10.26
C ARG A 80 5.62 23.95 11.08
N VAL A 81 5.23 24.23 12.32
CA VAL A 81 5.93 25.14 13.25
C VAL A 81 6.87 24.41 14.22
N SER A 82 6.88 23.08 14.23
CA SER A 82 7.77 22.29 15.09
C SER A 82 9.18 22.17 14.51
N GLY A 83 10.17 22.06 15.40
CA GLY A 83 11.55 21.74 15.03
C GLY A 83 11.70 20.33 14.43
N PHE A 84 12.81 20.10 13.74
CA PHE A 84 13.08 18.86 12.99
C PHE A 84 12.90 17.58 13.83
N HIS A 85 13.55 17.50 14.99
CA HIS A 85 13.52 16.30 15.84
C HIS A 85 12.11 16.01 16.38
N GLN A 86 11.37 17.05 16.75
CA GLN A 86 10.01 16.90 17.25
C GLN A 86 9.07 16.42 16.13
N ARG A 87 9.21 16.97 14.92
CA ARG A 87 8.46 16.50 13.75
C ARG A 87 8.71 15.02 13.48
N LEU A 88 9.98 14.61 13.47
CA LEU A 88 10.36 13.22 13.24
C LEU A 88 9.80 12.30 14.33
N PHE A 89 9.92 12.68 15.60
CA PHE A 89 9.41 11.90 16.73
C PHE A 89 7.89 11.71 16.67
N VAL A 90 7.13 12.80 16.42
CA VAL A 90 5.66 12.75 16.37
C VAL A 90 5.19 11.91 15.18
N LEU A 91 5.79 12.09 14.00
CA LEU A 91 5.47 11.27 12.82
C LEU A 91 5.75 9.79 13.08
N ASN A 92 6.93 9.45 13.59
CA ASN A 92 7.31 8.06 13.89
C ASN A 92 6.35 7.43 14.90
N THR A 93 6.00 8.17 15.96
CA THR A 93 5.07 7.70 16.99
C THR A 93 3.68 7.45 16.41
N GLN A 94 3.18 8.34 15.56
CA GLN A 94 1.86 8.16 14.92
C GLN A 94 1.83 7.03 13.91
N VAL A 95 2.87 6.88 13.10
CA VAL A 95 3.00 5.73 12.17
C VAL A 95 3.02 4.42 12.96
N ARG A 96 3.77 4.35 14.08
CA ARG A 96 3.79 3.16 14.93
C ARG A 96 2.42 2.85 15.53
N HIS A 97 1.72 3.86 16.05
CA HIS A 97 0.37 3.69 16.59
C HIS A 97 -0.62 3.17 15.54
N LEU A 98 -0.59 3.75 14.33
CA LEU A 98 -1.41 3.28 13.20
C LEU A 98 -1.06 1.84 12.82
N ASN A 99 0.21 1.47 12.84
CA ASN A 99 0.66 0.11 12.55
C ASN A 99 0.11 -0.89 13.57
N GLU A 100 0.27 -0.62 14.86
CA GLU A 100 -0.26 -1.45 15.96
C GLU A 100 -1.78 -1.63 15.85
N LYS A 101 -2.51 -0.53 15.64
CA LYS A 101 -3.97 -0.56 15.46
C LYS A 101 -4.37 -1.42 14.27
N ASN A 102 -3.66 -1.28 13.14
CA ASN A 102 -4.01 -2.02 11.94
C ASN A 102 -3.63 -3.50 12.00
N LEU A 103 -2.54 -3.84 12.70
CA LEU A 103 -2.04 -5.20 12.88
C LEU A 103 -3.06 -6.09 13.58
N SER A 104 -3.73 -5.57 14.62
CA SER A 104 -4.77 -6.31 15.34
C SER A 104 -5.92 -6.80 14.43
N LEU A 105 -6.20 -6.06 13.35
CA LEU A 105 -7.25 -6.36 12.38
C LEU A 105 -6.71 -6.98 11.09
N TYR A 106 -5.42 -7.31 11.04
CA TYR A 106 -4.74 -7.70 9.80
C TYR A 106 -5.15 -9.11 9.34
N GLY A 107 -5.26 -10.06 10.27
CA GLY A 107 -5.69 -11.43 9.95
C GLY A 107 -7.08 -11.47 9.30
N ASN A 108 -8.06 -10.79 9.90
CA ASN A 108 -9.41 -10.68 9.35
C ASN A 108 -9.43 -10.03 7.96
N TRP A 109 -8.58 -9.02 7.75
CA TRP A 109 -8.44 -8.36 6.45
C TRP A 109 -7.87 -9.31 5.39
N LEU A 110 -6.84 -10.09 5.72
CA LEU A 110 -6.24 -11.07 4.81
C LEU A 110 -7.24 -12.16 4.41
N ILE A 111 -7.96 -12.73 5.37
CA ILE A 111 -8.98 -13.76 5.12
C ILE A 111 -10.04 -13.23 4.15
N ARG A 112 -10.54 -12.00 4.38
CA ARG A 112 -11.52 -11.37 3.49
C ARG A 112 -10.97 -11.18 2.08
N ARG A 113 -9.70 -10.74 1.96
CA ARG A 113 -9.05 -10.49 0.66
C ARG A 113 -8.84 -11.80 -0.11
N TRP A 114 -8.37 -12.84 0.59
CA TRP A 114 -8.21 -14.18 0.04
C TRP A 114 -9.53 -14.75 -0.52
N ASN A 115 -10.61 -14.68 0.27
CA ASN A 115 -11.92 -15.15 -0.17
C ASN A 115 -12.43 -14.40 -1.41
N ASN A 116 -12.20 -13.08 -1.47
CA ASN A 116 -12.52 -12.29 -2.66
C ASN A 116 -11.69 -12.70 -3.88
N CYS A 117 -10.40 -12.98 -3.71
CA CYS A 117 -9.53 -13.47 -4.79
C CYS A 117 -10.04 -14.83 -5.32
N ILE A 118 -10.37 -15.77 -4.44
CA ILE A 118 -10.93 -17.08 -4.82
C ILE A 118 -12.23 -16.91 -5.59
N LYS A 119 -13.15 -16.08 -5.09
CA LYS A 119 -14.44 -15.84 -5.74
C LYS A 119 -14.24 -15.30 -7.16
N LYS A 120 -13.38 -14.28 -7.32
CA LYS A 120 -13.06 -13.71 -8.64
C LYS A 120 -12.40 -14.72 -9.58
N LYS A 121 -11.46 -15.52 -9.07
CA LYS A 121 -10.82 -16.59 -9.86
C LYS A 121 -11.84 -17.61 -10.35
N SER A 122 -12.76 -18.03 -9.49
CA SER A 122 -13.83 -18.97 -9.85
C SER A 122 -14.72 -18.40 -10.97
N THR A 123 -15.22 -17.17 -10.80
CA THR A 123 -16.03 -16.49 -11.82
C THR A 123 -15.30 -16.35 -13.15
N ALA A 124 -14.04 -15.93 -13.15
CA ALA A 124 -13.25 -15.79 -14.37
C ALA A 124 -13.01 -17.14 -15.06
N THR A 125 -12.74 -18.20 -14.29
CA THR A 125 -12.54 -19.56 -14.83
C THR A 125 -13.84 -20.08 -15.45
N GLN A 126 -14.98 -19.82 -14.82
CA GLN A 126 -16.29 -20.22 -15.35
C GLN A 126 -16.64 -19.47 -16.63
N ALA A 127 -16.41 -18.16 -16.69
CA ALA A 127 -16.60 -17.36 -17.90
C ALA A 127 -15.76 -17.89 -19.06
N LEU A 128 -14.46 -18.14 -18.82
CA LEU A 128 -13.56 -18.68 -19.83
C LEU A 128 -14.01 -20.06 -20.34
N ARG A 129 -14.50 -20.93 -19.45
CA ARG A 129 -15.04 -22.24 -19.84
C ARG A 129 -16.30 -22.13 -20.70
N MET A 130 -17.14 -21.14 -20.46
CA MET A 130 -18.34 -20.90 -21.28
C MET A 130 -18.00 -20.36 -22.67
N GLU A 131 -17.01 -19.47 -22.78
CA GLU A 131 -16.52 -18.96 -24.07
C GLU A 131 -15.80 -20.02 -24.91
N ILE A 132 -15.03 -20.93 -24.28
CA ILE A 132 -14.37 -22.02 -25.02
C ILE A 132 -15.39 -23.09 -25.48
N ALA A 133 -16.54 -23.20 -24.81
CA ALA A 133 -17.58 -24.16 -25.13
C ALA A 133 -18.64 -23.64 -26.14
N SER A 134 -18.56 -22.37 -26.54
CA SER A 134 -19.41 -21.72 -27.56
C SER A 134 -18.70 -21.61 -28.90
#